data_AF-A0AAE9DXK3-F1
#
_entry.id   AF-A0AAE9DXK3-F1
#
_cell.length_a   1.000
_cell.length_b   1.000
_cell.length_c   1.000
_cell.angle_alpha   90.00
_cell.angle_beta   90.00
_cell.angle_gamma   90.00
#
_symmetry.space_group_name_H-M   'P 1'
#
loop_
_entity.id
_entity.type
_entity.pdbx_description
1 polymer ?
#
loop_
_entity_poly.entity_id
_entity_poly.type
_entity_poly.pdbx_seq_one_letter_code
_entity_poly.pdbx_strand_id
1 'polypeptide(L)'
;MQGGPYFRPRDDDVQDFLSTMAGSAVMCFFVFCIIIIILRYVQRYFKSKQFKKRTSTPRVPHWLEGNLCGPKLKIWDFTAIPPWRIYTKDYCIQTTNNRGGKTEKDKDVVKKMRKLLGELYDINCDYELFPPSTCIVSCPRKNFQCGSMPGMFVPIHGGPPDSHFEFQMIGDNRIQVAYYVAGGVKYVAGFCVYIENPYQSKYEYNATVIRNLMAQGPDYWSNWNLKEEKIDVVERKEIDRFELVTRNRYGVETNWKLIEDRKRFDPMGRCKNSEFDHMEERDPRSHIPLLTVRTCQTNKEMVMIEENRGKMRHASWNPAARAMEFSDCATCNQIKDDPPPTYVSSVVGI
;
A
#
# COMPACT_ATOMS: atom_id res chain seq x y z
N MET A 1 50.71 -84.43 35.34
CA MET A 1 49.49 -83.63 35.06
C MET A 1 49.73 -82.22 35.56
N GLN A 2 50.19 -81.32 34.69
CA GLN A 2 50.38 -79.90 35.01
C GLN A 2 49.14 -79.14 34.52
N GLY A 3 48.39 -78.55 35.47
CA GLY A 3 47.24 -77.70 35.18
C GLY A 3 47.72 -76.32 34.70
N GLY A 4 47.28 -75.92 33.51
CA GLY A 4 47.52 -74.59 32.98
C GLY A 4 46.74 -73.51 33.75
N PRO A 5 47.21 -72.24 33.72
CA PRO A 5 46.56 -71.15 34.43
C PRO A 5 45.22 -70.81 33.75
N TYR A 6 44.14 -70.89 34.53
CA TYR A 6 42.83 -70.37 34.14
C TYR A 6 42.91 -68.84 34.03
N PHE A 7 42.83 -68.35 32.79
CA PHE A 7 42.55 -66.94 32.50
C PHE A 7 41.12 -66.64 32.98
N ARG A 8 40.96 -66.00 34.13
CA ARG A 8 39.70 -65.30 34.47
C ARG A 8 39.73 -63.94 33.76
N PRO A 9 38.74 -63.60 32.92
CA PRO A 9 38.57 -62.23 32.46
C PRO A 9 38.48 -61.30 33.68
N ARG A 10 39.18 -60.16 33.64
CA ARG A 10 39.15 -59.17 34.72
C ARG A 10 37.73 -58.59 34.75
N ASP A 11 37.07 -58.61 35.90
CA ASP A 11 35.71 -58.03 36.05
C ASP A 11 35.65 -56.56 35.58
N ASP A 12 36.79 -55.87 35.62
CA ASP A 12 37.01 -54.52 35.08
C ASP A 12 36.71 -54.41 33.57
N ASP A 13 37.08 -55.42 32.76
CA ASP A 13 36.88 -55.40 31.30
C ASP A 13 35.39 -55.53 30.92
N VAL A 14 34.63 -56.28 31.71
CA VAL A 14 33.18 -56.44 31.53
C VAL A 14 32.45 -55.15 31.92
N GLN A 15 32.91 -54.50 32.99
CA GLN A 15 32.33 -53.25 33.48
C GLN A 15 32.60 -52.06 32.53
N ASP A 16 33.79 -52.00 31.93
CA ASP A 16 34.14 -51.02 30.90
C ASP A 16 33.36 -51.25 29.58
N PHE A 17 33.13 -52.51 29.21
CA PHE A 17 32.30 -52.82 28.04
C PHE A 17 30.84 -52.40 28.25
N LEU A 18 30.25 -52.71 29.41
CA LEU A 18 28.86 -52.35 29.75
C LEU A 18 28.67 -50.82 29.84
N SER A 19 29.64 -50.09 30.42
CA SER A 19 29.58 -48.63 30.51
C SER A 19 29.67 -47.97 29.12
N THR A 20 30.50 -48.52 28.22
CA THR A 20 30.61 -48.06 26.83
C THR A 20 29.33 -48.31 26.04
N MET A 21 28.71 -49.48 26.18
CA MET A 21 27.41 -49.78 25.55
C MET A 21 26.30 -48.89 26.09
N ALA A 22 26.25 -48.64 27.40
CA ALA A 22 25.29 -47.74 28.01
C ALA A 22 25.49 -46.29 27.52
N GLY A 23 26.72 -45.81 27.43
CA GLY A 23 27.06 -44.50 26.88
C GLY A 23 26.65 -44.35 25.41
N SER A 24 26.88 -45.37 24.60
CA SER A 24 26.44 -45.42 23.19
C SER A 24 24.91 -45.36 23.07
N ALA A 25 24.18 -46.15 23.86
CA ALA A 25 22.73 -46.16 23.86
C ALA A 25 22.13 -44.80 24.27
N VAL A 26 22.70 -44.16 25.29
CA VAL A 26 22.30 -42.81 25.73
C VAL A 26 22.54 -41.78 24.61
N MET A 27 23.68 -41.84 23.93
CA MET A 27 23.96 -40.96 22.79
C MET A 27 22.99 -41.19 21.63
N CYS A 28 22.69 -42.44 21.27
CA CYS A 28 21.68 -42.77 20.26
C CYS A 28 20.29 -42.23 20.63
N PHE A 29 19.90 -42.30 21.90
CA PHE A 29 18.64 -41.73 22.38
C PHE A 29 18.59 -40.20 22.24
N PHE A 30 19.67 -39.49 22.57
CA PHE A 30 19.74 -38.03 22.37
C PHE A 30 19.68 -37.65 20.89
N VAL A 31 20.42 -38.36 20.02
CA VAL A 31 20.38 -38.15 18.57
C VAL A 31 18.97 -38.38 18.04
N PHE A 32 18.31 -39.47 18.45
CA PHE A 32 16.92 -39.76 18.07
C PHE A 32 15.94 -38.66 18.52
N CYS A 33 16.08 -38.17 19.76
CA CYS A 33 15.28 -37.04 20.26
C CYS A 33 15.50 -35.77 19.42
N ILE A 34 16.74 -35.45 19.07
CA ILE A 34 17.08 -34.31 18.22
C ILE A 34 16.45 -34.46 16.83
N ILE A 35 16.53 -35.66 16.24
CA ILE A 35 15.90 -35.95 14.93
C ILE A 35 14.39 -35.71 15.00
N ILE A 36 13.69 -36.19 16.04
CA ILE A 36 12.25 -35.95 16.21
C ILE A 36 11.95 -34.44 16.30
N ILE A 37 12.75 -33.67 17.03
CA ILE A 37 12.57 -32.22 17.16
C ILE A 37 12.74 -31.54 15.79
N ILE A 38 13.75 -31.92 15.02
CA ILE A 38 14.00 -31.41 13.67
C ILE A 38 12.84 -31.79 12.74
N LEU A 39 12.39 -33.05 12.75
CA LEU A 39 11.26 -33.50 11.92
C LEU A 39 9.98 -32.71 12.25
N ARG A 40 9.67 -32.51 13.54
CA ARG A 40 8.52 -31.68 13.97
C ARG A 40 8.66 -30.24 13.51
N TYR A 41 9.86 -29.66 13.60
CA TYR A 41 10.14 -28.31 13.12
C TYR A 41 9.88 -28.20 11.61
N VAL A 42 10.43 -29.12 10.83
CA VAL A 42 10.30 -29.17 9.36
C VAL A 42 8.84 -29.35 8.96
N GLN A 43 8.12 -30.28 9.58
CA GLN A 43 6.69 -30.49 9.34
C GLN A 43 5.87 -29.21 9.60
N ARG A 44 6.14 -28.51 10.71
CA ARG A 44 5.44 -27.24 11.02
C ARG A 44 5.80 -26.14 10.03
N TYR A 45 7.05 -26.07 9.58
CA TYR A 45 7.47 -25.11 8.56
C TYR A 45 6.80 -25.35 7.21
N PHE A 46 6.65 -26.61 6.77
CA PHE A 46 5.90 -26.91 5.55
C PHE A 46 4.40 -26.62 5.72
N LYS A 47 3.83 -26.98 6.87
CA LYS A 47 2.44 -26.62 7.19
C LYS A 47 2.21 -25.12 7.13
N SER A 48 3.15 -24.28 7.57
CA SER A 48 2.98 -22.81 7.56
C SER A 48 2.86 -22.19 6.16
N LYS A 49 3.15 -22.96 5.10
CA LYS A 49 2.98 -22.55 3.70
C LYS A 49 1.68 -23.06 3.07
N GLN A 50 0.95 -23.95 3.74
CA GLN A 50 -0.19 -24.64 3.14
C GLN A 50 -1.40 -23.72 3.02
N PHE A 51 -1.95 -23.60 1.82
CA PHE A 51 -3.20 -22.90 1.56
C PHE A 51 -4.39 -23.85 1.78
N LYS A 52 -5.37 -23.42 2.58
CA LYS A 52 -6.60 -24.18 2.85
C LYS A 52 -7.65 -23.93 1.77
N LYS A 53 -8.80 -24.61 1.85
CA LYS A 53 -9.93 -24.36 0.95
C LYS A 53 -10.44 -22.93 1.11
N ARG A 54 -10.84 -22.31 -0.01
CA ARG A 54 -11.45 -20.98 -0.02
C ARG A 54 -12.89 -21.00 0.46
N THR A 55 -13.32 -19.90 1.05
CA THR A 55 -14.70 -19.70 1.54
C THR A 55 -15.21 -18.32 1.20
N SER A 56 -16.53 -18.16 1.07
CA SER A 56 -17.17 -16.86 0.85
C SER A 56 -17.25 -16.00 2.11
N THR A 57 -17.08 -16.62 3.28
CA THR A 57 -17.03 -15.94 4.57
C THR A 57 -15.62 -15.98 5.16
N PRO A 58 -15.19 -14.95 5.89
CA PRO A 58 -13.91 -14.95 6.57
C PRO A 58 -13.89 -16.06 7.63
N ARG A 59 -12.71 -16.67 7.81
CA ARG A 59 -12.47 -17.68 8.84
C ARG A 59 -11.46 -17.13 9.82
N VAL A 60 -11.68 -17.41 11.10
CA VAL A 60 -10.75 -16.99 12.15
C VAL A 60 -10.21 -18.19 12.89
N PRO A 61 -9.05 -18.06 13.56
CA PRO A 61 -8.56 -19.11 14.43
C PRO A 61 -9.58 -19.40 15.55
N HIS A 62 -9.62 -20.65 16.00
CA HIS A 62 -10.56 -21.09 17.03
C HIS A 62 -10.50 -20.26 18.33
N TRP A 63 -9.29 -19.83 18.75
CA TRP A 63 -9.11 -18.99 19.94
C TRP A 63 -9.75 -17.60 19.82
N LEU A 64 -10.09 -17.16 18.60
CA LEU A 64 -10.70 -15.87 18.30
C LEU A 64 -12.19 -16.00 17.94
N GLU A 65 -12.69 -17.22 17.72
CA GLU A 65 -14.12 -17.46 17.44
C GLU A 65 -14.98 -16.89 18.57
N GLY A 66 -16.02 -16.13 18.21
CA GLY A 66 -16.91 -15.45 19.16
C GLY A 66 -16.33 -14.19 19.85
N ASN A 67 -15.04 -13.87 19.68
CA ASN A 67 -14.36 -12.77 20.37
C ASN A 67 -13.85 -11.65 19.45
N LEU A 68 -14.15 -11.70 18.15
CA LEU A 68 -13.76 -10.69 17.15
C LEU A 68 -14.20 -9.25 17.50
N CYS A 69 -15.31 -9.13 18.24
CA CYS A 69 -15.87 -7.86 18.72
C CYS A 69 -15.93 -7.79 20.25
N GLY A 70 -15.17 -8.65 20.94
CA GLY A 70 -15.17 -8.70 22.41
C GLY A 70 -14.38 -7.54 23.02
N PRO A 71 -14.71 -7.10 24.25
CA PRO A 71 -14.06 -5.98 24.93
C PRO A 71 -12.56 -6.18 25.20
N LYS A 72 -12.05 -7.40 25.01
CA LYS A 72 -10.63 -7.75 25.20
C LYS A 72 -9.74 -7.38 24.01
N LEU A 73 -10.32 -7.11 22.83
CA LEU A 73 -9.58 -6.75 21.64
C LEU A 73 -9.60 -5.22 21.48
N LYS A 74 -8.44 -4.58 21.60
CA LYS A 74 -8.33 -3.12 21.50
C LYS A 74 -7.73 -2.77 20.14
N ILE A 75 -8.41 -1.91 19.40
CA ILE A 75 -7.81 -1.28 18.22
C ILE A 75 -6.69 -0.39 18.74
N TRP A 76 -5.51 -0.57 18.16
CA TRP A 76 -4.38 0.27 18.46
C TRP A 76 -4.47 1.49 17.54
N ASP A 77 -5.12 2.53 18.05
CA ASP A 77 -5.40 3.75 17.32
C ASP A 77 -4.19 4.68 17.29
N PHE A 78 -4.05 5.34 16.16
CA PHE A 78 -2.94 6.22 15.91
C PHE A 78 -3.35 7.42 15.08
N THR A 79 -2.69 8.55 15.31
CA THR A 79 -3.08 9.86 14.77
C THR A 79 -2.70 10.09 13.30
N ALA A 80 -1.70 9.41 12.75
CA ALA A 80 -1.30 9.55 11.34
C ALA A 80 -0.43 8.37 10.88
N ILE A 81 -1.03 7.24 10.48
CA ILE A 81 -0.31 5.96 10.42
C ILE A 81 -0.67 5.09 9.18
N PRO A 82 0.28 4.24 8.73
CA PRO A 82 0.21 3.29 7.62
C PRO A 82 -1.13 2.62 7.30
N PRO A 83 -1.30 2.06 6.08
CA PRO A 83 -2.58 1.54 5.62
C PRO A 83 -3.07 0.29 6.40
N TRP A 84 -2.23 -0.31 7.25
CA TRP A 84 -2.59 -1.48 8.05
C TRP A 84 -3.22 -1.11 9.40
N ARG A 85 -4.01 -2.03 9.95
CA ARG A 85 -4.63 -1.91 11.27
C ARG A 85 -4.12 -2.97 12.23
N ILE A 86 -3.82 -2.56 13.46
CA ILE A 86 -3.34 -3.44 14.51
C ILE A 86 -4.39 -3.56 15.61
N TYR A 87 -4.50 -4.78 16.13
CA TYR A 87 -5.28 -5.08 17.32
C TYR A 87 -4.36 -5.68 18.38
N THR A 88 -4.58 -5.24 19.62
CA THR A 88 -3.82 -5.70 20.78
C THR A 88 -4.72 -6.44 21.75
N LYS A 89 -4.12 -7.34 22.52
CA LYS A 89 -4.77 -8.01 23.65
C LYS A 89 -3.76 -8.24 24.77
N ASP A 90 -4.26 -8.35 25.99
CA ASP A 90 -3.43 -8.72 27.12
C ASP A 90 -2.92 -10.17 26.98
N TYR A 91 -1.69 -10.41 27.43
CA TYR A 91 -1.07 -11.73 27.40
C TYR A 91 -0.32 -12.02 28.71
N CYS A 92 -0.23 -13.29 29.07
CA CYS A 92 0.53 -13.72 30.25
C CYS A 92 2.03 -13.67 29.94
N ILE A 93 2.79 -12.91 30.74
CA ILE A 93 4.23 -12.75 30.56
C ILE A 93 4.93 -14.10 30.83
N GLN A 94 5.76 -14.55 29.89
CA GLN A 94 6.62 -15.72 30.06
C GLN A 94 8.05 -15.28 30.36
N THR A 95 8.65 -15.86 31.40
CA THR A 95 10.03 -15.55 31.83
C THR A 95 10.94 -16.75 31.69
N THR A 96 12.21 -16.51 31.39
CA THR A 96 13.29 -17.50 31.45
C THR A 96 14.15 -17.23 32.68
N ASN A 97 14.55 -18.29 33.38
CA ASN A 97 15.49 -18.20 34.49
C ASN A 97 16.92 -18.20 33.94
N ASN A 98 17.62 -17.08 34.10
CA ASN A 98 19.03 -16.97 33.77
C ASN A 98 19.85 -16.85 35.07
N ARG A 99 21.15 -17.14 35.00
CA ARG A 99 22.07 -17.11 36.17
C ARG A 99 22.09 -15.75 36.91
N GLY A 100 21.59 -14.67 36.30
CA GLY A 100 21.48 -13.32 36.88
C GLY A 100 20.05 -12.80 37.12
N GLY A 101 18.99 -13.63 37.00
CA GLY A 101 17.61 -13.23 37.29
C GLY A 101 16.56 -13.79 36.33
N LYS A 102 15.30 -13.36 36.51
CA LYS A 102 14.18 -13.68 35.60
C LYS A 102 14.09 -12.61 34.52
N THR A 103 14.23 -13.00 33.26
CA THR A 103 14.05 -12.09 32.11
C THR A 103 12.85 -12.52 31.29
N GLU A 104 12.08 -11.57 30.76
CA GLU A 104 11.00 -11.88 29.82
C GLU A 104 11.56 -12.61 28.60
N LYS A 105 10.82 -13.62 28.13
CA LYS A 105 11.16 -14.38 26.94
C LYS A 105 11.06 -13.50 25.69
N ASP A 106 11.91 -13.76 24.71
CA ASP A 106 11.88 -13.03 23.46
C ASP A 106 10.58 -13.24 22.65
N LYS A 107 10.07 -12.13 22.08
CA LYS A 107 8.85 -12.07 21.26
C LYS A 107 9.19 -12.13 19.78
N ASP A 108 9.78 -13.24 19.36
CA ASP A 108 10.34 -13.40 18.00
C ASP A 108 9.33 -13.20 16.88
N VAL A 109 8.07 -13.61 17.07
CA VAL A 109 7.01 -13.39 16.05
C VAL A 109 6.73 -11.91 15.85
N VAL A 110 6.69 -11.13 16.94
CA VAL A 110 6.45 -9.69 16.90
C VAL A 110 7.61 -8.98 16.21
N LYS A 111 8.85 -9.30 16.59
CA LYS A 111 10.06 -8.78 15.92
C LYS A 111 10.04 -9.10 14.42
N LYS A 112 9.67 -10.33 14.05
CA LYS A 112 9.57 -10.75 12.65
C LYS A 112 8.48 -10.01 11.88
N MET A 113 7.30 -9.83 12.46
CA MET A 113 6.19 -9.11 11.79
C MET A 113 6.54 -7.63 11.61
N ARG A 114 7.12 -6.98 12.62
CA ARG A 114 7.60 -5.61 12.52
C ARG A 114 8.58 -5.42 11.36
N LYS A 115 9.59 -6.30 11.26
CA LYS A 115 10.54 -6.30 10.14
C LYS A 115 9.84 -6.51 8.80
N LEU A 116 8.92 -7.47 8.71
CA LEU A 116 8.18 -7.75 7.48
C LEU A 116 7.33 -6.56 7.03
N LEU A 117 6.61 -5.90 7.93
CA LEU A 117 5.79 -4.73 7.59
C LEU A 117 6.64 -3.53 7.20
N GLY A 118 7.74 -3.30 7.91
CA GLY A 118 8.67 -2.23 7.56
C GLY A 118 9.21 -2.39 6.14
N GLU A 119 9.54 -3.62 5.74
CA GLU A 119 9.99 -3.91 4.37
C GLU A 119 8.87 -3.87 3.33
N LEU A 120 7.64 -4.29 3.66
CA LEU A 120 6.52 -4.32 2.71
C LEU A 120 6.03 -2.92 2.32
N TYR A 121 6.21 -1.95 3.20
CA TYR A 121 5.65 -0.61 3.03
C TYR A 121 6.69 0.51 3.13
N ASP A 122 7.98 0.14 3.16
CA ASP A 122 9.11 1.07 3.20
C ASP A 122 9.01 2.09 4.35
N ILE A 123 8.67 1.59 5.56
CA ILE A 123 8.50 2.41 6.77
C ILE A 123 9.38 1.85 7.89
N ASN A 124 9.96 2.74 8.70
CA ASN A 124 10.57 2.32 9.96
C ASN A 124 9.49 1.91 10.96
N CYS A 125 9.21 0.61 11.05
CA CYS A 125 8.21 0.07 11.95
C CYS A 125 8.85 -0.17 13.33
N ASP A 126 8.46 0.58 14.35
CA ASP A 126 8.99 0.50 15.71
C ASP A 126 7.97 -0.09 16.71
N TYR A 127 8.16 0.15 18.01
CA TYR A 127 7.26 -0.33 19.07
C TYR A 127 6.00 0.50 19.21
N GLU A 128 6.02 1.77 18.78
CA GLU A 128 4.83 2.61 18.75
C GLU A 128 3.93 2.08 17.63
N LEU A 129 4.47 1.96 16.42
CA LEU A 129 3.75 1.44 15.25
C LEU A 129 3.35 -0.03 15.37
N PHE A 130 4.11 -0.85 16.08
CA PHE A 130 3.84 -2.28 16.26
C PHE A 130 4.12 -2.72 17.70
N PRO A 131 3.11 -2.63 18.59
CA PRO A 131 3.30 -2.90 20.02
C PRO A 131 3.57 -4.38 20.31
N PRO A 132 4.30 -4.70 21.39
CA PRO A 132 4.57 -6.08 21.81
C PRO A 132 3.32 -6.94 22.09
N SER A 133 2.19 -6.30 22.40
CA SER A 133 0.88 -6.93 22.65
C SER A 133 0.04 -7.18 21.40
N THR A 134 0.62 -6.96 20.21
CA THR A 134 -0.08 -7.18 18.93
C THR A 134 -0.54 -8.62 18.81
N CYS A 135 -1.84 -8.80 18.56
CA CYS A 135 -2.46 -10.11 18.37
C CYS A 135 -3.13 -10.27 17.00
N ILE A 136 -3.50 -9.17 16.33
CA ILE A 136 -3.98 -9.21 14.95
C ILE A 136 -3.38 -8.06 14.16
N VAL A 137 -3.03 -8.34 12.91
CA VAL A 137 -2.52 -7.34 11.96
C VAL A 137 -3.28 -7.51 10.65
N SER A 138 -4.04 -6.50 10.24
CA SER A 138 -4.73 -6.46 8.94
C SER A 138 -4.00 -5.51 8.00
N CYS A 139 -3.48 -6.03 6.89
CA CYS A 139 -2.66 -5.30 5.93
C CYS A 139 -3.37 -5.28 4.57
N PRO A 140 -3.91 -4.14 4.13
CA PRO A 140 -4.51 -4.05 2.82
C PRO A 140 -3.42 -3.98 1.76
N ARG A 141 -3.75 -4.50 0.57
CA ARG A 141 -2.98 -4.24 -0.65
C ARG A 141 -3.39 -2.89 -1.23
N LYS A 142 -2.59 -2.38 -2.17
CA LYS A 142 -2.87 -1.16 -2.93
C LYS A 142 -4.31 -1.15 -3.47
N ASN A 143 -4.94 0.03 -3.43
CA ASN A 143 -6.34 0.30 -3.82
C ASN A 143 -7.41 -0.36 -2.95
N PHE A 144 -7.01 -0.98 -1.83
CA PHE A 144 -7.89 -1.42 -0.77
C PHE A 144 -7.55 -0.71 0.55
N GLN A 145 -8.51 -0.70 1.45
CA GLN A 145 -8.34 -0.26 2.83
C GLN A 145 -8.91 -1.31 3.79
N CYS A 146 -8.51 -1.24 5.06
CA CYS A 146 -9.08 -2.11 6.09
C CYS A 146 -10.58 -1.83 6.25
N GLY A 147 -11.40 -2.89 6.26
CA GLY A 147 -12.84 -2.83 6.48
C GLY A 147 -13.20 -2.63 7.95
N SER A 148 -14.43 -2.95 8.34
CA SER A 148 -14.90 -2.80 9.74
C SER A 148 -14.34 -3.87 10.69
N MET A 149 -14.00 -5.05 10.18
CA MET A 149 -13.53 -6.19 10.98
C MET A 149 -12.10 -6.62 10.59
N PRO A 150 -11.35 -7.26 11.51
CA PRO A 150 -10.02 -7.78 11.18
C PRO A 150 -10.08 -8.77 10.00
N GLY A 151 -9.19 -8.57 9.02
CA GLY A 151 -9.12 -9.38 7.81
C GLY A 151 -10.23 -9.16 6.78
N MET A 152 -11.10 -8.17 7.00
CA MET A 152 -11.97 -7.61 5.97
C MET A 152 -11.31 -6.41 5.31
N PHE A 153 -11.52 -6.28 4.00
CA PHE A 153 -10.96 -5.20 3.20
C PHE A 153 -12.05 -4.66 2.29
N VAL A 154 -11.94 -3.39 1.91
CA VAL A 154 -12.87 -2.75 0.98
C VAL A 154 -12.09 -1.99 -0.10
N PRO A 155 -12.51 -2.06 -1.38
CA PRO A 155 -11.90 -1.25 -2.42
C PRO A 155 -12.14 0.23 -2.14
N ILE A 156 -11.10 1.06 -2.27
CA ILE A 156 -11.17 2.49 -1.93
C ILE A 156 -12.18 3.23 -2.83
N HIS A 157 -12.27 2.81 -4.10
CA HIS A 157 -13.14 3.43 -5.12
C HIS A 157 -14.33 2.55 -5.51
N GLY A 158 -14.74 1.65 -4.60
CA GLY A 158 -15.81 0.71 -4.84
C GLY A 158 -15.49 -0.29 -5.95
N GLY A 159 -16.53 -0.98 -6.40
CA GLY A 159 -16.46 -1.85 -7.56
C GLY A 159 -17.83 -2.31 -8.00
N PRO A 160 -17.90 -3.18 -9.00
CA PRO A 160 -19.15 -3.50 -9.65
C PRO A 160 -20.08 -4.30 -8.72
N PRO A 161 -21.41 -4.25 -8.92
CA PRO A 161 -22.38 -4.87 -8.01
C PRO A 161 -22.27 -6.40 -7.91
N ASP A 162 -21.75 -7.05 -8.95
CA ASP A 162 -21.53 -8.50 -9.02
C ASP A 162 -20.22 -8.96 -8.36
N SER A 163 -19.45 -8.03 -7.79
CA SER A 163 -18.22 -8.35 -7.10
C SER A 163 -18.45 -8.97 -5.73
N HIS A 164 -17.54 -9.86 -5.33
CA HIS A 164 -17.61 -10.53 -4.03
C HIS A 164 -16.21 -10.81 -3.48
N PHE A 165 -16.18 -11.21 -2.20
CA PHE A 165 -14.95 -11.61 -1.54
C PHE A 165 -14.86 -13.12 -1.37
N GLU A 166 -13.67 -13.67 -1.60
CA GLU A 166 -13.27 -15.02 -1.21
C GLU A 166 -12.15 -14.95 -0.18
N PHE A 167 -12.18 -15.82 0.82
CA PHE A 167 -11.20 -15.85 1.90
C PHE A 167 -10.47 -17.18 1.89
N GLN A 168 -9.18 -17.15 2.23
CA GLN A 168 -8.36 -18.35 2.31
C GLN A 168 -7.44 -18.31 3.52
N MET A 169 -7.53 -19.35 4.35
CA MET A 169 -6.58 -19.54 5.45
C MET A 169 -5.29 -20.16 4.94
N ILE A 170 -4.18 -19.74 5.53
CA ILE A 170 -2.83 -20.21 5.25
C ILE A 170 -2.20 -20.68 6.54
N GLY A 171 -1.42 -21.75 6.44
CA GLY A 171 -0.75 -22.32 7.59
C GLY A 171 -1.73 -23.05 8.50
N ASP A 172 -1.45 -22.96 9.79
CA ASP A 172 -2.31 -23.52 10.83
C ASP A 172 -3.42 -22.54 11.23
N ASN A 173 -4.17 -22.02 10.24
CA ASN A 173 -5.15 -20.93 10.41
C ASN A 173 -4.55 -19.63 10.98
N ARG A 174 -3.27 -19.35 10.71
CA ARG A 174 -2.55 -18.21 11.30
C ARG A 174 -2.55 -16.96 10.43
N ILE A 175 -2.77 -17.14 9.13
CA ILE A 175 -2.83 -16.04 8.17
C ILE A 175 -4.11 -16.24 7.35
N GLN A 176 -4.91 -15.20 7.19
CA GLN A 176 -6.00 -15.14 6.22
C GLN A 176 -5.58 -14.24 5.08
N VAL A 177 -5.86 -14.62 3.84
CA VAL A 177 -5.85 -13.69 2.71
C VAL A 177 -7.27 -13.49 2.21
N ALA A 178 -7.58 -12.27 1.81
CA ALA A 178 -8.84 -11.93 1.18
C ALA A 178 -8.59 -11.66 -0.31
N TYR A 179 -9.41 -12.26 -1.15
CA TYR A 179 -9.45 -12.02 -2.58
C TYR A 179 -10.73 -11.27 -2.91
N TYR A 180 -10.58 -10.16 -3.64
CA TYR A 180 -11.70 -9.46 -4.26
C TYR A 180 -11.88 -10.01 -5.68
N VAL A 181 -13.07 -10.49 -6.00
CA VAL A 181 -13.40 -11.05 -7.31
C VAL A 181 -14.28 -10.05 -8.04
N ALA A 182 -13.82 -9.55 -9.18
CA ALA A 182 -14.56 -8.61 -10.01
C ALA A 182 -14.32 -8.94 -11.49
N GLY A 183 -15.40 -9.03 -12.29
CA GLY A 183 -15.29 -9.37 -13.72
C GLY A 183 -14.58 -10.71 -13.98
N GLY A 184 -14.74 -11.70 -13.09
CA GLY A 184 -14.06 -13.00 -13.18
C GLY A 184 -12.57 -12.99 -12.81
N VAL A 185 -11.96 -11.83 -12.55
CA VAL A 185 -10.56 -11.70 -12.13
C VAL A 185 -10.46 -11.66 -10.62
N LYS A 186 -9.43 -12.31 -10.07
CA LYS A 186 -9.17 -12.38 -8.63
C LYS A 186 -8.01 -11.47 -8.26
N TYR A 187 -8.29 -10.50 -7.41
CA TYR A 187 -7.33 -9.53 -6.89
C TYR A 187 -7.07 -9.81 -5.43
N VAL A 188 -5.82 -9.76 -4.97
CA VAL A 188 -5.52 -9.82 -3.54
C VAL A 188 -5.96 -8.50 -2.92
N ALA A 189 -6.93 -8.52 -2.01
CA ALA A 189 -7.38 -7.33 -1.30
C ALA A 189 -6.48 -6.99 -0.10
N GLY A 190 -5.91 -8.02 0.52
CA GLY A 190 -5.02 -7.88 1.67
C GLY A 190 -4.86 -9.19 2.42
N PHE A 191 -4.06 -9.16 3.50
CA PHE A 191 -3.88 -10.29 4.40
C PHE A 191 -4.07 -9.89 5.86
N CYS A 192 -4.43 -10.86 6.69
CA CYS A 192 -4.58 -10.73 8.12
C CYS A 192 -3.71 -11.78 8.82
N VAL A 193 -2.93 -11.37 9.80
CA VAL A 193 -2.10 -12.26 10.62
C VAL A 193 -2.69 -12.35 12.01
N TYR A 194 -2.88 -13.57 12.51
CA TYR A 194 -3.41 -13.86 13.84
C TYR A 194 -2.30 -14.41 14.74
N ILE A 195 -1.89 -13.62 15.72
CA ILE A 195 -0.88 -13.95 16.73
C ILE A 195 -1.60 -14.26 18.04
N GLU A 196 -1.74 -15.54 18.33
CA GLU A 196 -2.41 -15.98 19.56
C GLU A 196 -1.61 -15.59 20.81
N ASN A 197 -0.28 -15.72 20.72
CA ASN A 197 0.63 -15.42 21.82
C ASN A 197 1.96 -14.90 21.22
N PRO A 198 2.53 -13.78 21.72
CA PRO A 198 3.76 -13.19 21.19
C PRO A 198 5.01 -14.08 21.36
N TYR A 199 4.95 -15.13 22.16
CA TYR A 199 6.03 -16.12 22.32
C TYR A 199 5.92 -17.33 21.36
N GLN A 200 4.98 -17.29 20.41
CA GLN A 200 4.87 -18.31 19.36
C GLN A 200 6.09 -18.33 18.45
N SER A 201 6.29 -19.48 17.82
CA SER A 201 7.48 -19.70 17.00
C SER A 201 7.40 -18.95 15.68
N LYS A 202 8.45 -18.19 15.35
CA LYS A 202 8.50 -17.37 14.13
C LYS A 202 8.32 -18.14 12.81
N TYR A 203 8.62 -19.44 12.77
CA TYR A 203 8.48 -20.26 11.56
C TYR A 203 7.02 -20.60 11.20
N GLU A 204 6.09 -20.44 12.14
CA GLU A 204 4.66 -20.67 11.94
C GLU A 204 4.01 -19.56 11.08
N TYR A 205 4.73 -18.46 10.87
CA TYR A 205 4.31 -17.28 10.11
C TYR A 205 5.22 -17.11 8.90
N ASN A 206 4.84 -17.64 7.75
CA ASN A 206 5.73 -17.66 6.59
C ASN A 206 5.80 -16.29 5.89
N ALA A 207 6.92 -15.58 6.07
CA ALA A 207 7.12 -14.25 5.49
C ALA A 207 7.22 -14.26 3.96
N THR A 208 7.79 -15.31 3.37
CA THR A 208 7.90 -15.45 1.91
C THR A 208 6.52 -15.56 1.27
N VAL A 209 5.61 -16.33 1.88
CA VAL A 209 4.22 -16.43 1.41
C VAL A 209 3.53 -15.07 1.47
N ILE A 210 3.67 -14.33 2.57
CA ILE A 210 3.09 -12.98 2.70
C ILE A 210 3.64 -12.04 1.63
N ARG A 211 4.96 -12.03 1.40
CA ARG A 211 5.58 -11.20 0.34
C ARG A 211 5.04 -11.54 -1.03
N ASN A 212 4.94 -12.83 -1.36
CA ASN A 212 4.43 -13.26 -2.65
C ASN A 212 2.98 -12.81 -2.85
N LEU A 213 2.14 -12.88 -1.81
CA LEU A 213 0.75 -12.40 -1.88
C LEU A 213 0.65 -10.89 -2.13
N MET A 214 1.58 -10.12 -1.57
CA MET A 214 1.59 -8.66 -1.71
C MET A 214 2.23 -8.19 -3.02
N ALA A 215 3.20 -8.95 -3.55
CA ALA A 215 3.94 -8.58 -4.74
C ALA A 215 3.40 -9.18 -6.05
N GLN A 216 2.79 -10.37 -6.01
CA GLN A 216 2.37 -11.09 -7.21
C GLN A 216 0.89 -10.87 -7.55
N GLY A 217 0.58 -10.91 -8.84
CA GLY A 217 -0.78 -10.78 -9.37
C GLY A 217 -1.19 -9.33 -9.64
N PRO A 218 -2.34 -9.13 -10.31
CA PRO A 218 -2.78 -7.80 -10.72
C PRO A 218 -3.25 -6.96 -9.52
N ASP A 219 -3.02 -5.65 -9.59
CA ASP A 219 -3.67 -4.69 -8.70
C ASP A 219 -5.08 -4.38 -9.22
N TYR A 220 -6.04 -4.29 -8.30
CA TYR A 220 -7.39 -3.87 -8.65
C TYR A 220 -7.42 -2.36 -8.89
N TRP A 221 -8.02 -1.94 -9.99
CA TRP A 221 -8.37 -0.54 -10.27
C TRP A 221 -9.85 -0.45 -10.55
N SER A 222 -10.57 0.35 -9.78
CA SER A 222 -12.00 0.54 -10.01
C SER A 222 -12.19 1.28 -11.33
N ASN A 223 -12.98 0.70 -12.22
CA ASN A 223 -13.51 1.42 -13.38
C ASN A 223 -14.96 1.87 -13.13
N TRP A 224 -15.41 1.79 -11.87
CA TRP A 224 -16.78 2.05 -11.46
C TRP A 224 -16.87 3.37 -10.69
N ASN A 225 -17.97 4.11 -10.87
CA ASN A 225 -18.20 5.41 -10.24
C ASN A 225 -17.02 6.40 -10.41
N LEU A 226 -16.35 6.34 -11.56
CA LEU A 226 -15.28 7.29 -11.89
C LEU A 226 -15.86 8.69 -12.06
N LYS A 227 -15.17 9.68 -11.51
CA LYS A 227 -15.48 11.11 -11.68
C LYS A 227 -14.79 11.63 -12.93
N GLU A 228 -15.32 12.71 -13.50
CA GLU A 228 -14.61 13.46 -14.52
C GLU A 228 -13.33 14.08 -13.95
N GLU A 229 -12.25 14.02 -14.72
CA GLU A 229 -11.00 14.70 -14.39
C GLU A 229 -11.20 16.21 -14.52
N LYS A 230 -10.85 16.97 -13.48
CA LYS A 230 -11.02 18.43 -13.45
C LYS A 230 -9.71 19.10 -13.08
N ILE A 231 -9.49 20.28 -13.64
CA ILE A 231 -8.35 21.13 -13.34
C ILE A 231 -8.92 22.51 -13.04
N ASP A 232 -8.72 22.97 -11.81
CA ASP A 232 -9.19 24.25 -11.32
C ASP A 232 -7.98 25.11 -10.93
N VAL A 233 -8.08 26.42 -11.11
CA VAL A 233 -7.11 27.39 -10.59
C VAL A 233 -7.76 28.05 -9.39
N VAL A 234 -7.15 27.92 -8.21
CA VAL A 234 -7.70 28.41 -6.95
C VAL A 234 -6.80 29.49 -6.37
N GLU A 235 -7.38 30.59 -5.93
CA GLU A 235 -6.67 31.68 -5.27
C GLU A 235 -6.64 31.44 -3.75
N ARG A 236 -5.45 31.38 -3.14
CA ARG A 236 -5.33 31.36 -1.69
C ARG A 236 -5.22 32.78 -1.13
N LYS A 237 -6.30 33.25 -0.50
CA LYS A 237 -6.35 34.54 0.21
C LYS A 237 -5.22 34.72 1.24
N GLU A 238 -4.75 33.63 1.86
CA GLU A 238 -3.69 33.65 2.86
C GLU A 238 -2.29 33.96 2.28
N ILE A 239 -2.06 33.65 1.01
CA ILE A 239 -0.72 33.70 0.38
C ILE A 239 -0.69 34.64 -0.83
N ASP A 240 -1.83 35.19 -1.25
CA ASP A 240 -2.01 36.01 -2.48
C ASP A 240 -1.40 35.30 -3.71
N ARG A 241 -1.67 34.00 -3.84
CA ARG A 241 -1.14 33.17 -4.94
C ARG A 241 -2.18 32.23 -5.51
N PHE A 242 -2.08 32.03 -6.82
CA PHE A 242 -2.83 31.03 -7.55
C PHE A 242 -2.16 29.66 -7.43
N GLU A 243 -2.95 28.65 -7.11
CA GLU A 243 -2.56 27.25 -7.09
C GLU A 243 -3.39 26.48 -8.11
N LEU A 244 -2.76 25.50 -8.75
CA LEU A 244 -3.46 24.59 -9.64
C LEU A 244 -3.95 23.40 -8.82
N VAL A 245 -5.24 23.10 -8.88
CA VAL A 245 -5.84 21.95 -8.22
C VAL A 245 -6.32 20.98 -9.28
N THR A 246 -5.80 19.76 -9.28
CA THR A 246 -6.25 18.71 -10.19
C THR A 246 -7.04 17.67 -9.42
N ARG A 247 -8.22 17.31 -9.90
CA ARG A 247 -9.03 16.21 -9.40
C ARG A 247 -8.97 15.06 -10.41
N ASN A 248 -8.42 13.92 -10.02
CA ASN A 248 -8.33 12.76 -10.90
C ASN A 248 -9.67 12.00 -11.00
N ARG A 249 -9.73 10.98 -11.87
CA ARG A 249 -10.93 10.13 -12.07
C ARG A 249 -11.44 9.42 -10.82
N TYR A 250 -10.61 9.34 -9.77
CA TYR A 250 -10.94 8.73 -8.49
C TYR A 250 -11.40 9.75 -7.44
N GLY A 251 -11.53 11.03 -7.84
CA GLY A 251 -11.90 12.13 -6.96
C GLY A 251 -10.80 12.57 -6.00
N VAL A 252 -9.55 12.15 -6.22
CA VAL A 252 -8.40 12.59 -5.42
C VAL A 252 -7.95 13.94 -5.94
N GLU A 253 -7.90 14.92 -5.05
CA GLU A 253 -7.41 16.26 -5.33
C GLU A 253 -5.92 16.37 -5.01
N THR A 254 -5.19 17.05 -5.88
CA THR A 254 -3.77 17.36 -5.70
C THR A 254 -3.56 18.82 -6.00
N ASN A 255 -2.91 19.52 -5.06
CA ASN A 255 -2.54 20.92 -5.22
C ASN A 255 -1.15 20.98 -5.81
N TRP A 256 -0.95 21.87 -6.76
CA TRP A 256 0.30 22.01 -7.48
C TRP A 256 0.77 23.45 -7.35
N LYS A 257 2.07 23.57 -7.04
CA LYS A 257 2.76 24.86 -7.00
C LYS A 257 3.56 25.02 -8.28
N LEU A 258 3.34 26.13 -8.97
CA LEU A 258 4.23 26.54 -10.06
C LEU A 258 5.55 27.05 -9.47
N ILE A 259 6.65 26.43 -9.87
CA ILE A 259 8.00 26.93 -9.65
C ILE A 259 8.40 27.68 -10.91
N GLU A 260 8.25 29.01 -10.88
CA GLU A 260 8.47 29.91 -12.02
C GLU A 260 9.87 29.75 -12.61
N ASP A 261 10.90 29.73 -11.76
CA ASP A 261 12.31 29.59 -12.17
C ASP A 261 12.60 28.34 -13.00
N ARG A 262 11.83 27.26 -12.75
CA ARG A 262 12.02 25.95 -13.41
C ARG A 262 10.90 25.62 -14.40
N LYS A 263 9.91 26.52 -14.55
CA LYS A 263 8.69 26.31 -15.36
C LYS A 263 8.06 24.93 -15.12
N ARG A 264 8.00 24.49 -13.86
CA ARG A 264 7.53 23.15 -13.47
C ARG A 264 6.50 23.25 -12.34
N PHE A 265 5.51 22.35 -12.38
CA PHE A 265 4.59 22.14 -11.28
C PHE A 265 5.11 21.05 -10.34
N ASP A 266 5.23 21.38 -9.06
CA ASP A 266 5.55 20.42 -8.02
C ASP A 266 4.31 20.15 -7.15
N PRO A 267 4.02 18.88 -6.83
CA PRO A 267 2.88 18.53 -5.99
C PRO A 267 3.12 19.03 -4.57
N MET A 268 2.17 19.79 -4.04
CA MET A 268 2.10 20.09 -2.62
C MET A 268 1.34 18.97 -1.93
N GLY A 269 1.86 18.48 -0.79
CA GLY A 269 1.19 17.46 0.01
C GLY A 269 -0.23 17.90 0.40
N ARG A 270 -1.06 16.96 0.90
CA ARG A 270 -2.46 17.24 1.29
C ARG A 270 -2.52 18.48 2.19
N CYS A 271 -2.98 19.60 1.67
CA CYS A 271 -3.40 20.68 2.53
C CYS A 271 -4.67 20.23 3.24
N LYS A 272 -4.70 20.42 4.56
CA LYS A 272 -5.96 20.40 5.32
C LYS A 272 -6.93 21.33 4.60
N ASN A 273 -8.20 20.95 4.55
CA ASN A 273 -9.30 21.72 4.00
C ASN A 273 -9.33 23.13 4.63
N SER A 274 -8.47 24.03 4.16
CA SER A 274 -8.68 25.47 4.25
C SER A 274 -9.78 25.76 3.26
N GLU A 275 -10.81 26.46 3.70
CA GLU A 275 -11.93 26.93 2.89
C GLU A 275 -11.41 27.46 1.54
N PHE A 276 -11.50 26.62 0.52
CA PHE A 276 -11.21 27.02 -0.85
C PHE A 276 -12.45 27.76 -1.31
N ASP A 277 -12.33 29.07 -1.53
CA ASP A 277 -13.28 29.74 -2.39
C ASP A 277 -13.01 29.22 -3.80
N HIS A 278 -13.79 28.23 -4.22
CA HIS A 278 -14.00 27.99 -5.64
C HIS A 278 -14.48 29.31 -6.22
N MET A 279 -13.81 29.83 -7.25
CA MET A 279 -14.34 30.93 -8.04
C MET A 279 -15.59 30.44 -8.78
N GLU A 280 -16.70 30.31 -8.09
CA GLU A 280 -18.01 30.51 -8.68
C GLU A 280 -18.21 32.04 -8.70
N GLU A 281 -18.39 32.59 -9.90
CA GLU A 281 -18.80 33.99 -10.16
C GLU A 281 -17.78 35.13 -10.07
N ARG A 282 -16.56 34.95 -10.59
CA ARG A 282 -15.97 36.04 -11.39
C ARG A 282 -15.26 35.46 -12.59
N ASP A 283 -15.97 35.30 -13.69
CA ASP A 283 -15.39 34.78 -14.93
C ASP A 283 -14.13 35.58 -15.35
N PRO A 284 -12.89 35.05 -15.20
CA PRO A 284 -11.71 35.65 -15.81
C PRO A 284 -11.71 35.42 -17.34
N ARG A 285 -12.66 34.61 -17.85
CA ARG A 285 -12.86 34.32 -19.27
C ARG A 285 -13.81 35.32 -19.93
N SER A 286 -14.23 36.41 -19.30
CA SER A 286 -15.03 37.43 -20.01
C SER A 286 -14.29 38.05 -21.21
N HIS A 287 -12.96 37.87 -21.31
CA HIS A 287 -12.15 38.28 -22.47
C HIS A 287 -11.46 37.11 -23.21
N ILE A 288 -11.44 35.89 -22.67
CA ILE A 288 -10.70 34.76 -23.24
C ILE A 288 -11.29 34.20 -24.55
N PRO A 289 -12.61 34.12 -24.79
CA PRO A 289 -13.14 33.57 -26.05
C PRO A 289 -12.88 34.47 -27.27
N LEU A 290 -12.26 35.64 -27.10
CA LEU A 290 -11.99 36.60 -28.18
C LEU A 290 -10.49 36.78 -28.46
N LEU A 291 -9.59 36.14 -27.69
CA LEU A 291 -8.14 36.31 -27.85
C LEU A 291 -7.56 35.23 -28.78
N THR A 292 -7.00 35.63 -29.92
CA THR A 292 -6.29 34.77 -30.86
C THR A 292 -4.84 35.19 -31.02
N VAL A 293 -3.92 34.23 -31.14
CA VAL A 293 -2.51 34.54 -31.42
C VAL A 293 -2.31 34.58 -32.94
N ARG A 294 -1.84 35.71 -33.46
CA ARG A 294 -1.56 35.90 -34.89
C ARG A 294 -0.22 36.62 -35.08
N THR A 295 0.40 36.44 -36.24
CA THR A 295 1.59 37.20 -36.61
C THR A 295 1.17 38.59 -37.12
N CYS A 296 1.63 39.65 -36.46
CA CYS A 296 1.39 41.01 -36.94
C CYS A 296 2.35 41.32 -38.10
N GLN A 297 1.83 41.70 -39.26
CA GLN A 297 2.67 42.07 -40.41
C GLN A 297 3.49 43.35 -40.15
N THR A 298 3.00 44.24 -39.30
CA THR A 298 3.63 45.53 -38.97
C THR A 298 4.77 45.36 -37.97
N ASN A 299 4.53 44.57 -36.91
CA ASN A 299 5.53 44.35 -35.86
C ASN A 299 6.46 43.17 -36.20
N LYS A 300 6.14 42.37 -37.22
CA LYS A 300 6.84 41.12 -37.61
C LYS A 300 7.00 40.12 -36.45
N GLU A 301 6.11 40.18 -35.47
CA GLU A 301 6.15 39.37 -34.25
C GLU A 301 4.79 38.70 -34.00
N MET A 302 4.80 37.63 -33.22
CA MET A 302 3.59 36.96 -32.75
C MET A 302 2.94 37.83 -31.66
N VAL A 303 1.71 38.26 -31.90
CA VAL A 303 0.94 39.10 -30.99
C VAL A 303 -0.36 38.40 -30.61
N MET A 304 -0.85 38.69 -29.41
CA MET A 304 -2.19 38.29 -28.99
C MET A 304 -3.18 39.35 -29.46
N ILE A 305 -4.31 38.95 -30.04
CA ILE A 305 -5.30 39.85 -30.64
C ILE A 305 -6.68 39.56 -30.06
N GLU A 306 -7.34 40.56 -29.51
CA GLU A 306 -8.75 40.51 -29.09
C GLU A 306 -9.65 40.90 -30.27
N GLU A 307 -10.63 40.04 -30.60
CA GLU A 307 -11.68 40.33 -31.57
C GLU A 307 -12.98 40.70 -30.85
N ASN A 308 -13.32 41.99 -30.76
CA ASN A 308 -14.55 42.41 -30.08
C ASN A 308 -15.45 43.20 -31.05
N ARG A 309 -16.63 42.64 -31.38
CA ARG A 309 -17.61 43.25 -32.29
C ARG A 309 -17.01 43.70 -33.63
N GLY A 310 -16.09 42.91 -34.20
CA GLY A 310 -15.45 43.18 -35.49
C GLY A 310 -14.26 44.15 -35.45
N LYS A 311 -13.81 44.58 -34.26
CA LYS A 311 -12.55 45.32 -34.09
C LYS A 311 -11.46 44.43 -33.51
N MET A 312 -10.28 44.48 -34.11
CA MET A 312 -9.11 43.71 -33.71
C MET A 312 -8.09 44.59 -32.99
N ARG A 313 -7.72 44.23 -31.75
CA ARG A 313 -6.75 44.98 -30.95
C ARG A 313 -5.65 44.07 -30.43
N HIS A 314 -4.40 44.53 -30.42
CA HIS A 314 -3.33 43.79 -29.77
C HIS A 314 -3.53 43.83 -28.26
N ALA A 315 -3.37 42.69 -27.61
CA ALA A 315 -3.43 42.56 -26.17
C ALA A 315 -2.03 42.22 -25.64
N SER A 316 -1.56 42.99 -24.67
CA SER A 316 -0.29 42.75 -23.97
C SER A 316 -0.50 42.79 -22.47
N TRP A 317 0.11 41.84 -21.76
CA TRP A 317 0.08 41.83 -20.30
C TRP A 317 0.99 42.91 -19.74
N ASN A 318 0.45 43.86 -18.96
CA ASN A 318 1.26 44.80 -18.20
C ASN A 318 1.50 44.23 -16.77
N PRO A 319 2.74 43.79 -16.45
CA PRO A 319 3.05 43.21 -15.15
C PRO A 319 2.97 44.21 -13.99
N ALA A 320 3.16 45.51 -14.24
CA ALA A 320 3.06 46.56 -13.20
C ALA A 320 1.61 46.88 -12.85
N ALA A 321 0.71 46.87 -13.83
CA ALA A 321 -0.72 47.12 -13.63
C ALA A 321 -1.53 45.85 -13.30
N ARG A 322 -0.90 44.66 -13.38
CA ARG A 322 -1.56 43.34 -13.26
C ARG A 322 -2.82 43.23 -14.14
N ALA A 323 -2.79 43.82 -15.34
CA ALA A 323 -3.94 43.89 -16.24
C ALA A 323 -3.50 43.77 -17.71
N MET A 324 -4.45 43.39 -18.58
CA MET A 324 -4.26 43.40 -20.02
C MET A 324 -4.41 44.83 -20.56
N GLU A 325 -3.42 45.28 -21.32
CA GLU A 325 -3.47 46.53 -22.07
C GLU A 325 -3.75 46.24 -23.54
N PHE A 326 -4.56 47.11 -24.14
CA PHE A 326 -4.99 46.97 -25.53
C PHE A 326 -4.43 48.11 -26.36
N SER A 327 -3.84 47.78 -27.50
CA SER A 327 -3.34 48.75 -28.48
C SER A 327 -3.96 48.52 -29.84
N ASP A 328 -4.34 49.61 -30.50
CA ASP A 328 -4.92 49.56 -31.84
C ASP A 328 -3.81 49.35 -32.87
N CYS A 329 -4.02 48.42 -33.81
CA CYS A 329 -3.11 48.19 -34.94
C CYS A 329 -3.87 48.37 -36.25
N ALA A 330 -3.48 49.37 -37.05
CA ALA A 330 -4.13 49.71 -38.31
C ALA A 330 -4.18 48.55 -39.32
N THR A 331 -3.24 47.61 -39.24
CA THR A 331 -3.07 46.50 -40.19
C THR A 331 -3.80 45.24 -39.74
N CYS A 332 -3.86 44.98 -38.43
CA CYS A 332 -4.61 43.84 -37.89
C CYS A 332 -6.13 44.12 -37.82
N ASN A 333 -6.53 45.39 -37.90
CA ASN A 333 -7.94 45.82 -37.95
C ASN A 333 -8.53 45.81 -39.38
N GLN A 334 -7.74 45.45 -40.41
CA GLN A 334 -8.24 45.25 -41.76
C GLN A 334 -8.71 43.79 -41.91
N ILE A 335 -10.02 43.60 -42.11
CA ILE A 335 -10.62 42.31 -42.43
C ILE A 335 -10.05 41.86 -43.78
N LYS A 336 -9.24 40.79 -43.81
CA LYS A 336 -8.91 40.07 -45.03
C LYS A 336 -9.91 38.93 -45.20
N ASP A 337 -11.04 39.23 -45.84
CA ASP A 337 -11.92 38.21 -46.41
C ASP A 337 -11.33 37.74 -47.75
N ASP A 338 -10.21 37.04 -47.70
CA ASP A 338 -9.81 36.20 -48.83
C ASP A 338 -10.39 34.80 -48.57
N PRO A 339 -11.38 34.33 -49.35
CA PRO A 339 -11.86 32.97 -49.23
C PRO A 339 -10.70 31.99 -49.48
N PRO A 340 -10.66 30.83 -48.78
CA PRO A 340 -9.64 29.83 -49.05
C PRO A 340 -9.69 29.42 -50.53
N PRO A 341 -8.53 29.15 -51.17
CA PRO A 341 -8.50 28.80 -52.59
C PRO A 341 -9.41 27.59 -52.84
N THR A 342 -10.29 27.72 -53.84
CA THR A 342 -11.19 26.66 -54.27
C THR A 342 -10.35 25.54 -54.88
N TYR A 343 -10.26 24.40 -54.19
CA TYR A 343 -9.70 23.19 -54.76
C TYR A 343 -10.66 22.65 -55.83
N VAL A 344 -10.33 22.86 -57.10
CA VAL A 344 -11.00 22.17 -58.20
C VAL A 344 -10.54 20.71 -58.16
N SER A 345 -11.40 19.84 -57.65
CA SER A 345 -11.27 18.39 -57.81
C SER A 345 -11.41 18.05 -59.30
N SER A 346 -10.30 17.89 -60.00
CA SER A 346 -10.28 17.32 -61.34
C SER A 346 -10.69 15.85 -61.29
N VAL A 347 -11.97 15.59 -61.57
CA VAL A 347 -12.43 14.29 -62.04
C VAL A 347 -11.82 14.08 -63.41
N VAL A 348 -10.76 13.28 -63.50
CA VAL A 348 -10.29 12.72 -64.77
C VAL A 348 -10.92 11.33 -64.86
N GLY A 349 -11.97 11.22 -65.67
CA GLY A 349 -12.41 9.94 -66.19
C GLY A 349 -11.47 9.51 -67.31
N ILE A 350 -10.99 8.27 -67.22
CA ILE A 350 -10.93 7.29 -68.32
C ILE A 350 -11.25 5.93 -67.69
#